data_AF-A0AAV5D6D9-F1
#
_entry.id   AF-A0AAV5D6D9-F1
#
_cell.length_a   1.000
_cell.length_b   1.000
_cell.length_c   1.000
_cell.angle_alpha   90.00
_cell.angle_beta   90.00
_cell.angle_gamma   90.00
#
_symmetry.space_group_name_H-M   'P 1'
#
loop_
_entity.id
_entity.type
_entity.pdbx_description
1 polymer ?
#
loop_
_entity_poly.entity_id
_entity_poly.type
_entity_poly.pdbx_seq_one_letter_code
_entity_poly.pdbx_strand_id
1 'polypeptide(L)'
;MYGARIKTWHGGSGFAKDIKFLNMVMDKVKHPIYIDQYYCNQFDPLKPKPCEEQKTAVQISNVLFKNIKGSGTTKDVITAASPSLAKTSSCKTLISR
;
A
#
# COMPACT_ATOMS: atom_id res chain seq x y z
N MET A 1 -5.55 -8.53 -9.46
CA MET A 1 -6.37 -7.29 -9.53
C MET A 1 -6.41 -6.65 -8.15
N TYR A 2 -6.35 -5.31 -8.08
CA TYR A 2 -6.31 -4.54 -6.84
C TYR A 2 -7.57 -3.68 -6.70
N GLY A 3 -8.02 -3.45 -5.47
CA GLY A 3 -9.10 -2.51 -5.15
C GLY A 3 -8.53 -1.12 -4.88
N ALA A 4 -8.34 -0.77 -3.61
CA ALA A 4 -7.61 0.43 -3.22
C ALA A 4 -6.11 0.12 -3.16
N ARG A 5 -5.30 0.95 -3.82
CA ARG A 5 -3.84 0.74 -3.89
C ARG A 5 -3.07 2.03 -3.68
N ILE A 6 -2.12 2.01 -2.75
CA ILE A 6 -1.11 3.05 -2.59
C ILE A 6 0.25 2.42 -2.91
N LYS A 7 1.03 3.08 -3.78
CA LYS A 7 2.41 2.69 -4.07
C LYS A 7 3.30 3.92 -3.89
N THR A 8 4.42 3.78 -3.19
CA THR A 8 5.43 4.82 -3.09
C THR A 8 6.77 4.29 -3.55
N TRP A 9 7.53 5.17 -4.21
CA TRP A 9 8.87 4.84 -4.67
C TRP A 9 9.78 4.57 -3.49
N HIS A 10 10.47 3.43 -3.56
CA HIS A 10 11.55 3.10 -2.64
C HIS A 10 12.70 4.09 -2.82
N GLY A 11 13.22 4.64 -1.72
CA GLY A 11 14.15 5.78 -1.76
C GLY A 11 13.50 7.14 -1.96
N GLY A 12 12.18 7.18 -2.22
CA GLY A 12 11.44 8.43 -2.35
C GLY A 12 11.40 9.24 -1.05
N SER A 13 11.18 10.55 -1.18
CA SER A 13 11.01 11.48 -0.07
C SER A 13 9.70 12.26 -0.22
N GLY A 14 9.19 12.77 0.90
CA GLY A 14 7.92 13.50 0.95
C GLY A 14 6.82 12.74 1.69
N PHE A 15 5.58 13.18 1.51
CA PHE A 15 4.44 12.74 2.30
C PHE A 15 3.21 12.46 1.43
N ALA A 16 2.51 11.38 1.76
CA ALA A 16 1.18 11.03 1.27
C ALA A 16 0.26 10.92 2.49
N LYS A 17 -0.52 11.97 2.76
CA LYS A 17 -1.29 12.11 4.00
C LYS A 17 -2.76 12.44 3.74
N ASP A 18 -3.61 12.13 4.72
CA ASP A 18 -5.02 12.50 4.73
C ASP A 18 -5.83 11.91 3.55
N ILE A 19 -5.51 10.67 3.19
CA ILE A 19 -6.11 9.95 2.06
C ILE A 19 -7.35 9.19 2.52
N LYS A 20 -8.46 9.27 1.78
CA LYS A 20 -9.72 8.59 2.12
C LYS A 20 -10.22 7.75 0.95
N PHE A 21 -10.39 6.46 1.19
CA PHE A 21 -11.13 5.54 0.32
C PHE A 21 -12.48 5.26 0.95
N LEU A 22 -13.56 5.69 0.30
CA LEU A 22 -14.90 5.67 0.86
C LEU A 22 -15.87 4.96 -0.10
N ASN A 23 -16.81 4.20 0.45
CA ASN A 23 -18.00 3.70 -0.26
C ASN A 23 -17.67 2.85 -1.50
N MET A 24 -16.61 2.02 -1.44
CA MET A 24 -16.23 1.17 -2.56
C MET A 24 -16.96 -0.18 -2.51
N VAL A 25 -17.38 -0.69 -3.67
CA VAL A 25 -17.87 -2.05 -3.85
C VAL A 25 -16.88 -2.84 -4.69
N MET A 26 -16.48 -4.01 -4.21
CA MET A 26 -15.48 -4.87 -4.84
C MET A 26 -16.11 -6.20 -5.25
N ASP A 27 -15.77 -6.71 -6.43
CA ASP A 27 -16.18 -8.05 -6.87
C ASP A 27 -14.95 -8.88 -7.23
N LYS A 28 -14.78 -10.02 -6.55
CA LYS A 28 -13.70 -10.99 -6.77
C LYS A 28 -12.31 -10.33 -6.88
N VAL A 29 -12.05 -9.36 -6.00
CA VAL A 29 -10.77 -8.63 -6.00
C VAL A 29 -9.69 -9.43 -5.27
N LYS A 30 -8.55 -9.66 -5.93
CA LYS A 30 -7.43 -10.42 -5.35
C LYS A 30 -6.70 -9.67 -4.22
N HIS A 31 -6.62 -8.35 -4.31
CA HIS A 31 -5.99 -7.52 -3.27
C HIS A 31 -6.91 -6.31 -2.98
N PRO A 32 -7.88 -6.45 -2.06
CA PRO A 32 -8.87 -5.42 -1.78
C PRO A 32 -8.21 -4.08 -1.38
N ILE A 33 -7.26 -4.12 -0.44
CA ILE A 33 -6.44 -2.97 -0.04
C ILE A 33 -4.96 -3.37 -0.11
N TYR A 34 -4.16 -2.61 -0.84
CA TYR A 34 -2.73 -2.88 -1.04
C TYR A 34 -1.88 -1.62 -0.86
N ILE A 35 -0.94 -1.64 0.08
CA ILE A 35 -0.01 -0.54 0.31
C ILE A 35 1.41 -1.06 0.09
N ASP A 36 2.12 -0.47 -0.86
CA ASP A 36 3.49 -0.86 -1.23
C ASP A 36 4.41 0.35 -1.10
N GLN A 37 5.27 0.33 -0.09
CA GLN A 37 6.30 1.36 0.11
C GLN A 37 7.65 0.96 -0.50
N TYR A 38 7.70 -0.15 -1.21
CA TYR A 38 8.90 -0.72 -1.82
C TYR A 38 8.79 -0.74 -3.36
N TYR A 39 8.03 0.20 -3.94
CA TYR A 39 7.85 0.21 -5.39
C TYR A 39 9.14 0.66 -6.06
N CYS A 40 9.64 -0.16 -6.98
CA CYS A 40 10.76 0.19 -7.86
C CYS A 40 10.47 -0.26 -9.30
N ASN A 41 11.10 0.39 -10.28
CA ASN A 41 11.04 -0.07 -11.67
C ASN A 41 11.93 -1.31 -11.84
N GLN A 42 11.30 -2.48 -11.90
CA GLN A 42 11.97 -3.76 -12.10
C GLN A 42 12.42 -4.00 -13.54
N PHE A 43 12.06 -3.10 -14.46
CA PHE A 43 12.41 -3.15 -15.88
C PHE A 43 13.41 -2.06 -16.26
N ASP A 44 13.98 -1.35 -15.28
CA ASP A 44 15.07 -0.43 -15.53
C ASP A 44 16.33 -1.25 -15.88
N PRO A 45 16.83 -1.22 -17.14
CA PRO A 45 17.99 -2.00 -17.54
C PRO A 45 19.28 -1.54 -16.83
N LEU A 46 19.24 -0.37 -16.17
CA LEU A 46 20.35 0.18 -15.39
C LEU A 46 20.28 -0.17 -13.90
N LYS A 47 19.23 -0.86 -13.43
CA LYS A 47 19.11 -1.29 -12.02
C LYS A 47 19.03 -2.81 -11.90
N PRO A 48 19.88 -3.43 -11.05
CA PRO A 48 19.77 -4.87 -10.79
C PRO A 48 18.44 -5.21 -10.09
N LYS A 49 17.91 -6.40 -10.37
CA LYS A 49 16.92 -7.05 -9.49
C LYS A 49 17.69 -7.73 -8.35
N PRO A 50 17.27 -7.60 -7.08
CA PRO A 50 16.10 -6.90 -6.52
C PRO A 50 16.34 -5.39 -6.26
N CYS A 51 15.27 -4.62 -5.95
CA CYS A 51 15.41 -3.19 -5.64
C CYS A 51 16.49 -3.00 -4.55
N GLU A 52 17.40 -2.06 -4.75
CA GLU A 52 18.42 -1.79 -3.73
C GLU A 52 17.77 -1.33 -2.42
N GLU A 53 18.33 -1.73 -1.27
CA GLU A 53 17.88 -1.19 0.01
C GLU A 53 18.13 0.31 0.06
N GLN A 54 17.10 1.08 0.42
CA GLN A 54 17.13 2.53 0.51
C GLN A 54 16.67 2.90 1.91
N LYS A 55 17.32 3.90 2.49
CA LYS A 55 17.05 4.33 3.87
C LYS A 55 15.81 5.20 4.00
N THR A 56 15.26 5.68 2.89
CA THR A 56 14.14 6.61 2.83
C THR A 56 12.97 6.01 2.06
N ALA A 57 11.76 6.40 2.45
CA ALA A 57 10.54 6.15 1.71
C ALA A 57 9.58 7.34 1.94
N VAL A 58 8.66 7.54 1.00
CA VAL A 58 7.59 8.51 1.17
C VAL A 58 6.74 8.12 2.39
N GLN A 59 6.57 9.05 3.32
CA GLN A 59 5.81 8.81 4.54
C GLN A 59 4.32 8.77 4.23
N ILE A 60 3.64 7.69 4.62
CA ILE A 60 2.19 7.54 4.49
C ILE A 60 1.56 7.70 5.86
N SER A 61 0.56 8.57 5.99
CA SER A 61 -0.15 8.78 7.25
C SER A 61 -1.62 9.14 7.06
N ASN A 62 -2.44 8.88 8.08
CA ASN A 62 -3.87 9.20 8.12
C ASN A 62 -4.65 8.71 6.88
N VAL A 63 -4.54 7.41 6.58
CA VAL A 63 -5.31 6.77 5.51
C VAL A 63 -6.57 6.13 6.08
N LEU A 64 -7.73 6.54 5.59
CA LEU A 64 -9.04 6.02 6.00
C LEU A 64 -9.63 5.12 4.91
N PHE A 65 -10.08 3.92 5.31
CA PHE A 65 -10.89 3.03 4.47
C PHE A 65 -12.25 2.85 5.13
N LYS A 66 -13.32 3.35 4.52
CA LYS A 66 -14.66 3.32 5.14
C LYS A 66 -15.72 2.81 4.17
N ASN A 67 -16.62 1.99 4.68
CA ASN A 67 -17.74 1.42 3.92
C ASN A 67 -17.26 0.71 2.63
N ILE A 68 -16.22 -0.12 2.78
CA ILE A 68 -15.72 -0.98 1.70
C ILE A 68 -16.46 -2.31 1.79
N LYS A 69 -17.15 -2.70 0.72
CA LYS A 69 -18.06 -3.85 0.67
C LYS A 69 -17.75 -4.75 -0.52
N GLY A 70 -18.23 -5.99 -0.48
CA GLY A 70 -18.15 -6.94 -1.60
C GLY A 70 -17.26 -8.16 -1.32
N SER A 71 -16.64 -8.72 -2.36
CA SER A 71 -15.95 -10.01 -2.28
C SER A 71 -14.48 -9.94 -2.74
N GLY A 72 -13.63 -10.73 -2.08
CA GLY A 72 -12.25 -10.95 -2.47
C GLY A 72 -11.99 -12.40 -2.85
N THR A 73 -10.92 -12.67 -3.61
CA THR A 73 -10.49 -14.04 -3.94
C THR A 73 -9.43 -14.58 -2.98
N THR A 74 -8.98 -13.77 -2.03
CA THR A 74 -7.99 -14.11 -1.00
C THR A 74 -8.56 -13.84 0.39
N LYS A 75 -7.95 -14.44 1.42
CA LYS A 75 -8.33 -14.20 2.82
C LYS A 75 -7.89 -12.82 3.30
N ASP A 76 -6.78 -12.30 2.77
CA ASP A 76 -6.23 -11.02 3.20
C ASP A 76 -7.02 -9.86 2.58
N VAL A 77 -7.56 -9.00 3.45
CA VAL A 77 -8.26 -7.77 3.06
C VAL A 77 -7.28 -6.61 2.88
N ILE A 78 -6.25 -6.55 3.72
CA ILE A 78 -5.18 -5.54 3.66
C ILE A 78 -3.85 -6.27 3.53
N THR A 79 -3.05 -5.87 2.55
CA THR A 79 -1.67 -6.32 2.40
C THR A 79 -0.75 -5.10 2.36
N ALA A 80 0.35 -5.17 3.09
CA ALA A 80 1.37 -4.13 3.09
C ALA A 80 2.74 -4.73 2.72
N ALA A 81 3.39 -4.17 1.72
CA ALA A 81 4.75 -4.49 1.32
C ALA A 81 5.66 -3.34 1.76
N SER A 82 6.45 -3.55 2.82
CA SER A 82 7.51 -2.64 3.24
C SER A 82 8.63 -3.45 3.91
N PRO A 83 9.92 -3.18 3.60
CA PRO A 83 11.05 -3.78 4.31
C PRO A 83 11.06 -3.41 5.80
N SER A 84 10.41 -2.30 6.18
CA SER A 84 10.44 -1.71 7.51
C SER A 84 9.14 -1.87 8.30
N LEU A 85 8.33 -2.88 8.00
CA LEU A 85 7.15 -3.21 8.82
C LEU A 85 7.52 -3.66 10.25
N ALA A 86 8.80 -3.71 10.61
CA ALA A 86 9.28 -3.78 11.99
C ALA A 86 9.30 -2.41 12.72
N LYS A 87 9.27 -1.25 12.03
CA LYS A 87 9.46 0.08 12.66
C LYS A 87 8.69 1.26 12.04
N THR A 88 7.67 1.05 11.21
CA THR A 88 6.74 2.13 10.84
C THR A 88 5.53 2.16 11.77
N SER A 89 5.77 2.71 12.96
CA SER A 89 4.73 3.26 13.83
C SER A 89 3.92 4.31 13.05
N SER A 90 2.69 3.97 12.64
CA SER A 90 1.53 4.87 12.40
C SER A 90 0.55 4.40 11.30
N CYS A 91 0.67 3.19 10.74
CA CYS A 91 -0.41 2.66 9.90
C CYS A 91 -1.61 2.23 10.77
N LYS A 92 -2.35 3.20 11.33
CA LYS A 92 -3.65 2.97 11.96
C LYS A 92 -4.69 2.85 10.86
N THR A 93 -4.84 1.63 10.34
CA THR A 93 -5.93 1.32 9.41
C THR A 93 -7.22 1.15 10.19
N LEU A 94 -8.09 2.16 10.19
CA LEU A 94 -9.44 2.06 10.73
C LEU A 94 -10.38 1.56 9.63
N ILE A 95 -10.72 0.27 9.64
CA ILE A 95 -11.86 -0.25 8.89
C ILE A 95 -13.08 -0.08 9.79
N SER A 96 -13.89 0.96 9.57
CA SER A 96 -15.22 1.01 10.18
C SER A 96 -16.20 0.23 9.29
N ARG A 97 -16.79 -0.84 9.84
CA ARG A 97 -17.94 -1.51 9.23
C ARG A 97 -19.16 -0.59 9.25
#